data_AF-A0A359E999-F1
#
_entry.id   AF-A0A359E999-F1
#
_cell.length_a   1.000
_cell.length_b   1.000
_cell.length_c   1.000
_cell.angle_alpha   90.00
_cell.angle_beta   90.00
_cell.angle_gamma   90.00
#
_symmetry.space_group_name_H-M   'P 1'
#
loop_
_entity.id
_entity.type
_entity.pdbx_description
1 polymer ?
#
loop_
_entity_poly.entity_id
_entity_poly.type
_entity_poly.pdbx_seq_one_letter_code
_entity_poly.pdbx_strand_id
1 'polypeptide(L)'
;SRASQKKSFKVSFNTFVDGREYHGLDKMNLNGEHNDPSIIRSKLSWDLFDEVGIPASRSNHFKVYINGEYYGLYINIEHIDDEFVQDRFGGEEGNLYKCLYPADLTYRGPNGDDYKFEADGRRAYELKTNTEEDDYSDLASLISFFENASDSKFEKEVEDHINVDGVLRWMAVDILTGSWDDYLFNKNNFYLYNNPETNRFEFIPYDYDNSFGIWWDGIYPGIDWGTRNVLNWGHPDQSRPLSERILSVDKYSNRLQFYINELIEGTFNETEMFSEIDRIKALTEDAAEEDHYRTLDYGYTTEDYHNSFEEALGNHVTYGIKPYITTRINSAMQQLSVSNIEPVIKDVNFEVSTATGGFRLSVSAEVVDEDVPEIEVFIEESDQSFTLSAGTSSSSLKTYSGSIILDENIGDFSFYMMAEDEQALSSRYPNNSDRFLNYEFLASKNSLLINEFLTDNETGIQDESDSFEDWVELYNPTENSISLSDYFLTDDFYDPTKWAFPDTSIPAGGHLLIWADNDEEEGLLHTNFGLDNEGEQLGLYFQEDAEFFVVDSLSFGALADDISYGRKTDGDDEWVT
;
A
#
# COMPACT_ATOMS: atom_id res chain seq x y z
N SER A 1 -20.89 -19.64 -3.59
CA SER A 1 -19.98 -20.27 -4.58
C SER A 1 -19.88 -21.80 -4.53
N ARG A 2 -19.50 -22.47 -3.42
CA ARG A 2 -19.21 -23.93 -3.43
C ARG A 2 -20.42 -24.82 -3.78
N ALA A 3 -21.63 -24.39 -3.42
CA ALA A 3 -22.88 -25.06 -3.78
C ALA A 3 -23.42 -24.64 -5.16
N SER A 4 -22.90 -23.56 -5.75
CA SER A 4 -23.36 -22.99 -7.01
C SER A 4 -23.12 -23.94 -8.18
N GLN A 5 -24.03 -24.02 -9.14
CA GLN A 5 -23.90 -24.87 -10.32
C GLN A 5 -22.74 -24.41 -11.21
N LYS A 6 -22.57 -23.09 -11.41
CA LYS A 6 -21.36 -22.51 -11.97
C LYS A 6 -20.29 -22.41 -10.89
N LYS A 7 -19.33 -23.33 -10.91
CA LYS A 7 -18.28 -23.42 -9.87
C LYS A 7 -17.25 -22.30 -10.04
N SER A 8 -16.84 -21.72 -8.93
CA SER A 8 -15.64 -20.86 -8.84
C SER A 8 -14.42 -21.71 -8.54
N PHE A 9 -13.25 -21.26 -9.00
CA PHE A 9 -12.00 -22.00 -8.90
C PHE A 9 -10.95 -21.17 -8.19
N LYS A 10 -10.20 -21.81 -7.30
CA LYS A 10 -8.86 -21.35 -6.95
C LYS A 10 -7.87 -22.20 -7.76
N VAL A 11 -7.05 -21.56 -8.55
CA VAL A 11 -5.98 -22.20 -9.32
C VAL A 11 -4.67 -21.90 -8.60
N SER A 12 -3.89 -22.94 -8.29
CA SER A 12 -2.53 -22.80 -7.76
C SER A 12 -1.57 -23.35 -8.80
N PHE A 13 -0.54 -22.57 -9.12
CA PHE A 13 0.49 -22.90 -10.09
C PHE A 13 1.63 -23.71 -9.47
N ASN A 14 1.83 -23.56 -8.16
CA ASN A 14 2.91 -24.20 -7.41
C ASN A 14 2.53 -25.51 -6.67
N THR A 15 1.24 -25.89 -6.57
CA THR A 15 0.79 -27.10 -5.81
C THR A 15 1.57 -28.39 -6.10
N PHE A 16 1.98 -28.61 -7.35
CA PHE A 16 2.67 -29.83 -7.77
C PHE A 16 4.16 -29.64 -8.08
N VAL A 17 4.57 -28.41 -8.33
CA VAL A 17 5.94 -28.03 -8.66
C VAL A 17 6.17 -26.66 -8.03
N ASP A 18 6.92 -26.65 -6.95
CA ASP A 18 7.22 -25.44 -6.16
C ASP A 18 7.92 -24.37 -7.02
N GLY A 19 7.73 -23.10 -6.66
CA GLY A 19 8.33 -21.94 -7.36
C GLY A 19 7.71 -21.61 -8.72
N ARG A 20 6.55 -22.16 -9.06
CA ARG A 20 5.84 -21.81 -10.29
C ARG A 20 4.87 -20.67 -10.08
N GLU A 21 5.04 -19.65 -10.91
CA GLU A 21 4.20 -18.47 -10.93
C GLU A 21 3.62 -18.23 -12.33
N TYR A 22 2.59 -17.40 -12.38
CA TYR A 22 2.05 -16.82 -13.60
C TYR A 22 1.91 -15.31 -13.41
N HIS A 23 2.73 -14.54 -14.13
CA HIS A 23 2.85 -13.07 -13.97
C HIS A 23 3.07 -12.66 -12.50
N GLY A 24 4.00 -13.33 -11.82
CA GLY A 24 4.36 -13.02 -10.42
C GLY A 24 3.34 -13.46 -9.38
N LEU A 25 2.40 -14.35 -9.73
CA LEU A 25 1.40 -14.87 -8.81
C LEU A 25 1.45 -16.40 -8.77
N ASP A 26 1.48 -16.98 -7.56
CA ASP A 26 1.40 -18.43 -7.40
C ASP A 26 -0.05 -18.98 -7.43
N LYS A 27 -1.04 -18.10 -7.24
CA LYS A 27 -2.46 -18.42 -7.13
C LYS A 27 -3.36 -17.41 -7.84
N MET A 28 -4.51 -17.90 -8.31
CA MET A 28 -5.58 -17.13 -8.93
C MET A 28 -6.96 -17.54 -8.41
N ASN A 29 -7.87 -16.57 -8.27
CA ASN A 29 -9.26 -16.83 -7.92
C ASN A 29 -10.16 -16.49 -9.12
N LEU A 30 -10.66 -17.53 -9.79
CA LEU A 30 -11.64 -17.41 -10.87
C LEU A 30 -13.05 -17.48 -10.25
N ASN A 31 -13.63 -16.31 -10.01
CA ASN A 31 -14.97 -16.16 -9.47
C ASN A 31 -16.02 -16.13 -10.57
N GLY A 32 -17.11 -16.83 -10.32
CA GLY A 32 -18.20 -16.99 -11.29
C GLY A 32 -19.28 -15.91 -11.19
N GLU A 33 -19.17 -15.01 -10.19
CA GLU A 33 -20.08 -13.88 -9.91
C GLU A 33 -21.56 -14.26 -10.06
N HIS A 34 -21.99 -15.30 -9.35
CA HIS A 34 -23.27 -16.00 -9.63
C HIS A 34 -24.51 -15.19 -9.27
N ASN A 35 -24.38 -14.28 -8.30
CA ASN A 35 -25.40 -13.33 -7.86
C ASN A 35 -25.38 -12.00 -8.64
N ASP A 36 -24.31 -11.72 -9.38
CA ASP A 36 -24.18 -10.52 -10.20
C ASP A 36 -24.59 -10.82 -11.66
N PRO A 37 -25.75 -10.33 -12.15
CA PRO A 37 -26.14 -10.54 -13.54
C PRO A 37 -25.21 -9.90 -14.57
N SER A 38 -24.43 -8.87 -14.21
CA SER A 38 -23.51 -8.19 -15.14
C SER A 38 -22.10 -8.78 -15.11
N ILE A 39 -21.71 -9.45 -14.02
CA ILE A 39 -20.37 -10.01 -13.79
C ILE A 39 -19.28 -8.91 -13.72
N ILE A 40 -19.65 -7.64 -13.53
CA ILE A 40 -18.67 -6.52 -13.51
C ILE A 40 -18.68 -5.70 -12.23
N ARG A 41 -19.64 -5.91 -11.31
CA ARG A 41 -19.79 -5.01 -10.14
C ARG A 41 -18.56 -5.05 -9.23
N SER A 42 -18.03 -6.24 -8.96
CA SER A 42 -16.80 -6.42 -8.20
C SER A 42 -15.58 -5.79 -8.90
N LYS A 43 -15.47 -5.92 -10.24
CA LYS A 43 -14.41 -5.26 -11.03
C LYS A 43 -14.40 -3.74 -10.83
N LEU A 44 -15.57 -3.10 -10.89
CA LEU A 44 -15.69 -1.66 -10.68
C LEU A 44 -15.25 -1.26 -9.26
N SER A 45 -15.60 -2.05 -8.25
CA SER A 45 -15.14 -1.81 -6.88
C SER A 45 -13.62 -1.93 -6.75
N TRP A 46 -12.99 -2.94 -7.36
CA TRP A 46 -11.53 -3.11 -7.33
C TRP A 46 -10.79 -1.95 -8.00
N ASP A 47 -11.29 -1.49 -9.14
CA ASP A 47 -10.70 -0.34 -9.86
C ASP A 47 -10.80 0.95 -9.04
N LEU A 48 -11.91 1.15 -8.32
CA LEU A 48 -12.05 2.30 -7.43
C LEU A 48 -11.11 2.24 -6.24
N PHE A 49 -10.82 1.06 -5.69
CA PHE A 49 -9.84 0.91 -4.61
C PHE A 49 -8.41 1.22 -5.08
N ASP A 50 -8.05 0.74 -6.27
CA ASP A 50 -6.76 1.01 -6.90
C ASP A 50 -6.56 2.53 -7.10
N GLU A 51 -7.57 3.22 -7.63
CA GLU A 51 -7.55 4.68 -7.84
C GLU A 51 -7.28 5.48 -6.56
N VAL A 52 -7.83 5.04 -5.41
CA VAL A 52 -7.63 5.73 -4.13
C VAL A 52 -6.41 5.21 -3.36
N GLY A 53 -5.53 4.44 -4.00
CA GLY A 53 -4.30 3.93 -3.38
C GLY A 53 -4.57 3.02 -2.18
N ILE A 54 -5.67 2.27 -2.20
CA ILE A 54 -5.92 1.22 -1.22
C ILE A 54 -5.24 -0.06 -1.72
N PRO A 55 -4.39 -0.71 -0.90
CA PRO A 55 -3.78 -1.99 -1.26
C PRO A 55 -4.87 -3.07 -1.31
N ALA A 56 -5.49 -3.22 -2.48
CA ALA A 56 -6.58 -4.13 -2.77
C ALA A 56 -6.19 -5.14 -3.85
N SER A 57 -7.01 -6.17 -4.03
CA SER A 57 -6.77 -7.17 -5.08
C SER A 57 -6.91 -6.56 -6.48
N ARG A 58 -5.92 -6.81 -7.34
CA ARG A 58 -6.06 -6.59 -8.79
C ARG A 58 -7.10 -7.54 -9.37
N SER A 59 -7.79 -7.11 -10.44
CA SER A 59 -8.78 -7.97 -11.10
C SER A 59 -8.91 -7.77 -12.61
N ASN A 60 -9.32 -8.82 -13.33
CA ASN A 60 -9.62 -8.80 -14.76
C ASN A 60 -10.60 -9.92 -15.17
N HIS A 61 -11.13 -9.89 -16.39
CA HIS A 61 -12.11 -10.88 -16.88
C HIS A 61 -11.50 -11.93 -17.80
N PHE A 62 -11.82 -13.22 -17.57
CA PHE A 62 -11.35 -14.36 -18.36
C PHE A 62 -12.50 -15.13 -19.02
N LYS A 63 -12.28 -15.61 -20.25
CA LYS A 63 -13.02 -16.74 -20.82
C LYS A 63 -12.39 -18.04 -20.34
N VAL A 64 -13.12 -18.83 -19.55
CA VAL A 64 -12.61 -20.09 -18.99
C VAL A 64 -13.05 -21.26 -19.87
N TYR A 65 -12.10 -22.14 -20.21
CA TYR A 65 -12.36 -23.39 -20.93
C TYR A 65 -11.88 -24.58 -20.09
N ILE A 66 -12.72 -25.61 -19.97
CA ILE A 66 -12.39 -26.86 -19.28
C ILE A 66 -12.44 -28.00 -20.29
N ASN A 67 -11.31 -28.68 -20.49
CA ASN A 67 -11.16 -29.75 -21.49
C ASN A 67 -11.56 -29.34 -22.93
N GLY A 68 -11.30 -28.07 -23.28
CA GLY A 68 -11.63 -27.50 -24.60
C GLY A 68 -13.07 -26.99 -24.73
N GLU A 69 -13.92 -27.18 -23.73
CA GLU A 69 -15.30 -26.69 -23.72
C GLU A 69 -15.39 -25.36 -22.96
N TYR A 70 -16.11 -24.39 -23.51
CA TYR A 70 -16.32 -23.10 -22.84
C TYR A 70 -17.13 -23.30 -21.57
N TYR A 71 -16.60 -22.81 -20.45
CA TYR A 71 -17.18 -22.94 -19.12
C TYR A 71 -17.74 -21.62 -18.57
N GLY A 72 -17.53 -20.51 -19.29
CA GLY A 72 -18.17 -19.23 -19.01
C GLY A 72 -17.20 -18.07 -18.84
N LEU A 73 -17.78 -16.90 -18.60
CA LEU A 73 -17.09 -15.66 -18.25
C LEU A 73 -16.82 -15.66 -16.74
N TYR A 74 -15.61 -15.37 -16.34
CA TYR A 74 -15.19 -15.30 -14.94
C TYR A 74 -14.48 -13.97 -14.69
N ILE A 75 -14.54 -13.49 -13.45
CA ILE A 75 -13.58 -12.49 -12.97
C ILE A 75 -12.43 -13.25 -12.29
N ASN A 76 -11.21 -12.90 -12.63
CA ASN A 76 -10.00 -13.29 -11.93
C ASN A 76 -9.68 -12.19 -10.92
N ILE A 77 -9.55 -12.57 -9.65
CA ILE A 77 -9.19 -11.68 -8.54
C ILE A 77 -7.91 -12.22 -7.91
N GLU A 78 -6.92 -11.35 -7.78
CA GLU A 78 -5.66 -11.62 -7.10
C GLU A 78 -5.90 -12.28 -5.73
N HIS A 79 -5.06 -13.25 -5.37
CA HIS A 79 -5.16 -13.84 -4.05
C HIS A 79 -4.51 -12.94 -3.01
N ILE A 80 -5.11 -12.87 -1.82
CA ILE A 80 -4.53 -12.18 -0.67
C ILE A 80 -3.93 -13.25 0.23
N ASP A 81 -2.60 -13.28 0.26
CA ASP A 81 -1.73 -14.14 1.05
C ASP A 81 -0.43 -13.39 1.40
N ASP A 82 0.61 -14.14 1.76
CA ASP A 82 1.97 -13.66 2.06
C ASP A 82 2.58 -12.87 0.89
N GLU A 83 2.54 -13.40 -0.34
CA GLU A 83 3.03 -12.71 -1.54
C GLU A 83 2.36 -11.33 -1.72
N PHE A 84 1.05 -11.25 -1.48
CA PHE A 84 0.32 -9.98 -1.55
C PHE A 84 0.83 -8.97 -0.51
N VAL A 85 1.02 -9.38 0.74
CA VAL A 85 1.45 -8.43 1.77
C VAL A 85 2.91 -8.03 1.61
N GLN A 86 3.77 -8.93 1.14
CA GLN A 86 5.15 -8.61 0.78
C GLN A 86 5.20 -7.53 -0.31
N ASP A 87 4.46 -7.72 -1.41
CA ASP A 87 4.43 -6.80 -2.56
C ASP A 87 3.81 -5.43 -2.24
N ARG A 88 2.86 -5.35 -1.29
CA ARG A 88 2.16 -4.08 -0.97
C ARG A 88 2.70 -3.35 0.25
N PHE A 89 3.38 -4.04 1.16
CA PHE A 89 3.78 -3.47 2.44
C PHE A 89 5.27 -3.65 2.77
N GLY A 90 6.05 -4.34 1.92
CA GLY A 90 7.50 -4.52 2.11
C GLY A 90 7.89 -5.63 3.09
N GLY A 91 6.93 -6.26 3.75
CA GLY A 91 7.18 -7.36 4.68
C GLY A 91 6.00 -8.31 4.81
N GLU A 92 6.28 -9.59 5.06
CA GLU A 92 5.30 -10.67 5.26
C GLU A 92 5.25 -11.22 6.70
N GLU A 93 6.14 -10.76 7.58
CA GLU A 93 6.30 -11.23 8.97
C GLU A 93 5.10 -10.87 9.87
N GLY A 94 4.26 -9.93 9.45
CA GLY A 94 3.07 -9.51 10.17
C GLY A 94 1.96 -10.56 10.19
N ASN A 95 1.08 -10.47 11.19
CA ASN A 95 -0.13 -11.31 11.20
C ASN A 95 -1.17 -10.79 10.19
N LEU A 96 -1.53 -11.65 9.24
CA LEU A 96 -2.60 -11.42 8.26
C LEU A 96 -3.86 -12.17 8.67
N TYR A 97 -4.88 -11.44 9.09
CA TYR A 97 -6.18 -12.00 9.48
C TYR A 97 -7.18 -11.87 8.35
N LYS A 98 -7.69 -12.99 7.85
CA LYS A 98 -8.92 -12.99 7.05
C LYS A 98 -10.13 -12.86 7.96
N CYS A 99 -10.78 -11.70 7.91
CA CYS A 99 -11.93 -11.37 8.75
C CYS A 99 -13.24 -11.71 8.04
N LEU A 100 -14.02 -12.56 8.70
CA LEU A 100 -15.14 -13.27 8.14
C LEU A 100 -16.31 -13.19 9.11
N TYR A 101 -17.53 -13.25 8.59
CA TYR A 101 -18.73 -13.16 9.41
C TYR A 101 -18.65 -14.13 10.62
N PRO A 102 -18.84 -13.67 11.88
CA PRO A 102 -19.14 -12.30 12.32
C PRO A 102 -17.94 -11.54 12.94
N ALA A 103 -16.95 -11.13 12.13
CA ALA A 103 -15.78 -10.34 12.55
C ALA A 103 -16.12 -8.85 12.78
N ASP A 104 -16.71 -8.53 13.94
CA ASP A 104 -17.21 -7.19 14.27
C ASP A 104 -16.21 -6.24 14.94
N LEU A 105 -15.06 -6.76 15.39
CA LEU A 105 -14.04 -6.07 16.18
C LEU A 105 -14.55 -5.60 17.55
N THR A 106 -15.59 -6.26 18.09
CA THR A 106 -16.07 -6.03 19.45
C THR A 106 -15.17 -6.68 20.50
N TYR A 107 -15.03 -6.00 21.63
CA TYR A 107 -14.20 -6.47 22.73
C TYR A 107 -14.76 -7.75 23.36
N ARG A 108 -13.92 -8.80 23.39
CA ARG A 108 -14.24 -10.11 23.98
C ARG A 108 -13.41 -10.43 25.21
N GLY A 109 -12.27 -9.77 25.32
CA GLY A 109 -11.32 -9.91 26.42
C GLY A 109 -9.94 -9.38 26.00
N PRO A 110 -8.99 -9.33 26.94
CA PRO A 110 -7.68 -8.74 26.69
C PRO A 110 -6.67 -9.74 26.09
N ASN A 111 -7.03 -11.02 25.92
CA ASN A 111 -6.09 -12.05 25.45
C ASN A 111 -6.38 -12.43 24.01
N GLY A 112 -5.33 -12.81 23.26
CA GLY A 112 -5.48 -13.27 21.87
C GLY A 112 -6.48 -14.42 21.71
N ASP A 113 -6.48 -15.37 22.66
CA ASP A 113 -7.41 -16.52 22.64
C ASP A 113 -8.89 -16.13 22.66
N ASP A 114 -9.25 -14.93 23.17
CA ASP A 114 -10.63 -14.44 23.21
C ASP A 114 -11.18 -14.18 21.79
N TYR A 115 -10.30 -14.07 20.79
CA TYR A 115 -10.63 -13.78 19.38
C TYR A 115 -10.52 -15.00 18.46
N LYS A 116 -10.10 -16.17 18.98
CA LYS A 116 -10.02 -17.45 18.23
C LYS A 116 -11.37 -18.19 18.17
N PHE A 117 -12.49 -17.48 18.20
CA PHE A 117 -13.81 -18.10 18.19
C PHE A 117 -14.22 -18.54 16.78
N GLU A 118 -15.03 -19.60 16.72
CA GLU A 118 -15.53 -20.15 15.47
C GLU A 118 -17.00 -19.79 15.23
N ALA A 119 -17.32 -19.51 13.97
CA ALA A 119 -18.67 -19.39 13.43
C ALA A 119 -18.74 -20.15 12.09
N ASP A 120 -19.84 -20.85 11.84
CA ASP A 120 -20.04 -21.64 10.61
C ASP A 120 -18.90 -22.64 10.30
N GLY A 121 -18.27 -23.18 11.35
CA GLY A 121 -17.22 -24.20 11.25
C GLY A 121 -15.85 -23.67 10.84
N ARG A 122 -15.60 -22.36 10.99
CA ARG A 122 -14.32 -21.69 10.75
C ARG A 122 -14.10 -20.56 11.77
N ARG A 123 -12.88 -20.06 11.91
CA ARG A 123 -12.62 -18.86 12.72
C ARG A 123 -13.21 -17.62 12.05
N ALA A 124 -13.76 -16.71 12.84
CA ALA A 124 -14.20 -15.40 12.34
C ALA A 124 -12.99 -14.51 11.98
N TYR A 125 -11.91 -14.61 12.76
CA TYR A 125 -10.60 -14.05 12.45
C TYR A 125 -9.68 -15.21 12.06
N GLU A 126 -9.61 -15.54 10.78
CA GLU A 126 -8.80 -16.66 10.29
C GLU A 126 -7.39 -16.18 9.94
N LEU A 127 -6.43 -16.48 10.81
CA LEU A 127 -5.01 -16.14 10.61
C LEU A 127 -4.44 -16.89 9.39
N LYS A 128 -3.70 -16.17 8.53
CA LYS A 128 -3.19 -16.64 7.24
C LYS A 128 -1.67 -16.76 7.20
N THR A 129 -0.96 -15.85 7.83
CA THR A 129 0.49 -15.93 8.11
C THR A 129 0.70 -16.35 9.57
N ASN A 130 1.91 -16.75 9.97
CA ASN A 130 2.23 -17.09 11.38
C ASN A 130 1.28 -18.11 12.03
N THR A 131 0.80 -19.07 11.23
CA THR A 131 -0.26 -20.01 11.66
C THR A 131 0.22 -21.05 12.67
N GLU A 132 1.54 -21.25 12.79
CA GLU A 132 2.14 -22.15 13.78
C GLU A 132 2.20 -21.49 15.16
N GLU A 133 2.56 -20.20 15.20
CA GLU A 133 2.57 -19.34 16.38
C GLU A 133 1.15 -19.18 16.93
N ASP A 134 0.18 -19.00 16.02
CA ASP A 134 -1.22 -18.81 16.34
C ASP A 134 -1.44 -17.69 17.38
N ASP A 135 -0.62 -16.62 17.33
CA ASP A 135 -0.71 -15.52 18.29
C ASP A 135 -1.65 -14.42 17.80
N TYR A 136 -2.62 -14.06 18.64
CA TYR A 136 -3.66 -13.06 18.37
C TYR A 136 -3.51 -11.84 19.31
N SER A 137 -2.37 -11.71 19.97
CA SER A 137 -2.10 -10.67 20.98
C SER A 137 -2.17 -9.25 20.40
N ASP A 138 -1.77 -9.06 19.14
CA ASP A 138 -1.88 -7.81 18.40
C ASP A 138 -3.33 -7.40 18.13
N LEU A 139 -4.16 -8.32 17.63
CA LEU A 139 -5.59 -8.10 17.39
C LEU A 139 -6.32 -7.81 18.70
N ALA A 140 -5.99 -8.54 19.77
CA ALA A 140 -6.53 -8.28 21.10
C ALA A 140 -6.14 -6.88 21.60
N SER A 141 -4.91 -6.44 21.33
CA SER A 141 -4.42 -5.12 21.70
C SER A 141 -5.14 -4.00 20.96
N LEU A 142 -5.34 -4.13 19.64
CA LEU A 142 -6.10 -3.19 18.82
C LEU A 142 -7.54 -3.05 19.33
N ILE A 143 -8.24 -4.18 19.51
CA ILE A 143 -9.64 -4.18 19.95
C ILE A 143 -9.76 -3.66 21.39
N SER A 144 -8.80 -3.99 22.27
CA SER A 144 -8.73 -3.44 23.62
C SER A 144 -8.54 -1.92 23.61
N PHE A 145 -7.75 -1.38 22.68
CA PHE A 145 -7.62 0.06 22.50
C PHE A 145 -8.94 0.71 22.08
N PHE A 146 -9.67 0.13 21.11
CA PHE A 146 -10.99 0.60 20.69
C PHE A 146 -12.05 0.56 21.79
N GLU A 147 -11.93 -0.34 22.76
CA GLU A 147 -12.86 -0.39 23.90
C GLU A 147 -12.45 0.57 25.02
N ASN A 148 -11.17 0.62 25.37
CA ASN A 148 -10.72 1.20 26.64
C ASN A 148 -10.11 2.60 26.53
N ALA A 149 -9.68 3.05 25.34
CA ALA A 149 -9.12 4.39 25.16
C ALA A 149 -10.20 5.45 25.40
N SER A 150 -9.91 6.45 26.25
CA SER A 150 -10.74 7.66 26.35
C SER A 150 -10.75 8.41 25.01
N ASP A 151 -11.75 9.25 24.76
CA ASP A 151 -11.87 9.99 23.50
C ASP A 151 -10.58 10.77 23.16
N SER A 152 -10.04 11.51 24.13
CA SER A 152 -8.78 12.25 23.96
C SER A 152 -7.56 11.35 23.73
N LYS A 153 -7.53 10.14 24.32
CA LYS A 153 -6.44 9.19 24.08
C LYS A 153 -6.57 8.57 22.68
N PHE A 154 -7.79 8.21 22.30
CA PHE A 154 -8.09 7.63 21.00
C PHE A 154 -7.70 8.59 19.89
N GLU A 155 -8.13 9.85 19.94
CA GLU A 155 -7.77 10.87 18.95
C GLU A 155 -6.26 11.07 18.80
N LYS A 156 -5.49 10.97 19.90
CA LYS A 156 -4.02 11.14 19.88
C LYS A 156 -3.29 9.91 19.33
N GLU A 157 -3.76 8.71 19.66
CA GLU A 157 -2.97 7.47 19.48
C GLU A 157 -3.56 6.51 18.43
N VAL A 158 -4.75 6.74 17.88
CA VAL A 158 -5.39 5.77 16.95
C VAL A 158 -4.55 5.51 15.70
N GLU A 159 -3.88 6.54 15.17
CA GLU A 159 -2.99 6.42 14.01
C GLU A 159 -1.68 5.68 14.32
N ASP A 160 -1.35 5.46 15.60
CA ASP A 160 -0.25 4.58 16.02
C ASP A 160 -0.67 3.10 16.02
N HIS A 161 -1.96 2.81 15.93
CA HIS A 161 -2.52 1.46 16.03
C HIS A 161 -3.07 0.93 14.69
N ILE A 162 -3.61 1.82 13.85
CA ILE A 162 -4.19 1.46 12.55
C ILE A 162 -4.01 2.63 11.57
N ASN A 163 -3.82 2.32 10.29
CA ASN A 163 -3.82 3.30 9.22
C ASN A 163 -5.23 3.89 9.02
N VAL A 164 -5.57 4.93 9.80
CA VAL A 164 -6.88 5.59 9.76
C VAL A 164 -7.18 6.20 8.40
N ASP A 165 -6.16 6.74 7.75
CA ASP A 165 -6.26 7.35 6.42
C ASP A 165 -6.70 6.31 5.36
N GLY A 166 -6.03 5.15 5.33
CA GLY A 166 -6.44 4.01 4.52
C GLY A 166 -7.85 3.51 4.85
N VAL A 167 -8.22 3.43 6.14
CA VAL A 167 -9.59 3.07 6.54
C VAL A 167 -10.61 4.08 5.99
N LEU A 168 -10.37 5.39 6.06
CA LEU A 168 -11.30 6.41 5.59
C LEU A 168 -11.47 6.40 4.06
N ARG A 169 -10.38 6.20 3.31
CA ARG A 169 -10.45 6.02 1.85
C ARG A 169 -11.22 4.77 1.46
N TRP A 170 -10.96 3.65 2.15
CA TRP A 170 -11.75 2.42 1.98
C TRP A 170 -13.24 2.65 2.27
N MET A 171 -13.56 3.32 3.37
CA MET A 171 -14.95 3.63 3.75
C MET A 171 -15.65 4.47 2.67
N ALA A 172 -14.96 5.44 2.06
CA ALA A 172 -15.53 6.26 1.00
C ALA A 172 -15.98 5.40 -0.20
N VAL A 173 -15.13 4.46 -0.65
CA VAL A 173 -15.46 3.52 -1.72
C VAL A 173 -16.56 2.53 -1.29
N ASP A 174 -16.50 1.97 -0.08
CA ASP A 174 -17.53 1.07 0.45
C ASP A 174 -18.94 1.70 0.45
N ILE A 175 -19.01 2.95 0.94
CA ILE A 175 -20.24 3.75 0.99
C ILE A 175 -20.75 4.09 -0.41
N LEU A 176 -19.88 4.49 -1.33
CA LEU A 176 -20.26 4.85 -2.70
C LEU A 176 -20.68 3.63 -3.52
N THR A 177 -19.96 2.52 -3.40
CA THR A 177 -20.35 1.27 -4.07
C THR A 177 -21.59 0.64 -3.46
N GLY A 178 -21.94 1.01 -2.22
CA GLY A 178 -23.14 0.52 -1.56
C GLY A 178 -23.00 -0.91 -1.06
N SER A 179 -21.76 -1.35 -0.83
CA SER A 179 -21.51 -2.71 -0.41
C SER A 179 -22.01 -2.90 1.02
N TRP A 180 -22.85 -3.92 1.20
CA TRP A 180 -23.55 -4.13 2.47
C TRP A 180 -23.03 -5.34 3.24
N ASP A 181 -22.34 -6.26 2.57
CA ASP A 181 -21.82 -7.48 3.19
C ASP A 181 -20.47 -7.24 3.88
N ASP A 182 -19.94 -6.02 3.84
CA ASP A 182 -18.60 -5.71 4.36
C ASP A 182 -18.63 -5.25 5.81
N TYR A 183 -17.47 -4.85 6.34
CA TYR A 183 -17.29 -4.55 7.76
C TYR A 183 -18.31 -3.52 8.25
N LEU A 184 -18.48 -2.39 7.53
CA LEU A 184 -19.32 -1.29 8.00
C LEU A 184 -20.74 -1.73 8.34
N PHE A 185 -21.34 -2.63 7.56
CA PHE A 185 -22.71 -3.05 7.81
C PHE A 185 -22.87 -4.50 8.28
N ASN A 186 -22.25 -5.50 7.65
CA ASN A 186 -22.46 -6.91 7.98
C ASN A 186 -21.29 -7.59 8.70
N LYS A 187 -20.24 -6.86 9.13
CA LYS A 187 -19.10 -7.36 9.94
C LYS A 187 -18.40 -8.56 9.28
N ASN A 188 -18.16 -8.45 7.98
CA ASN A 188 -17.60 -9.51 7.15
C ASN A 188 -16.70 -8.91 6.05
N ASN A 189 -16.02 -9.75 5.29
CA ASN A 189 -15.36 -9.39 4.03
C ASN A 189 -14.24 -8.33 4.12
N PHE A 190 -13.23 -8.59 4.95
CA PHE A 190 -12.01 -7.79 4.97
C PHE A 190 -10.82 -8.61 5.45
N TYR A 191 -9.61 -8.09 5.27
CA TYR A 191 -8.44 -8.54 6.00
C TYR A 191 -7.90 -7.41 6.88
N LEU A 192 -7.22 -7.83 7.95
CA LEU A 192 -6.37 -6.96 8.75
C LEU A 192 -4.94 -7.49 8.67
N TYR A 193 -4.00 -6.64 8.32
CA TYR A 193 -2.58 -6.97 8.33
C TYR A 193 -1.87 -6.13 9.39
N ASN A 194 -1.20 -6.75 10.35
CA ASN A 194 -0.36 -6.02 11.31
C ASN A 194 1.00 -5.78 10.66
N ASN A 195 1.18 -4.62 10.03
CA ASN A 195 2.35 -4.30 9.23
C ASN A 195 3.59 -4.05 10.12
N PRO A 196 4.65 -4.89 10.04
CA PRO A 196 5.83 -4.75 10.87
C PRO A 196 6.63 -3.47 10.57
N GLU A 197 6.61 -2.99 9.31
CA GLU A 197 7.34 -1.79 8.88
C GLU A 197 6.81 -0.53 9.56
N THR A 198 5.49 -0.43 9.69
CA THR A 198 4.85 0.76 10.29
C THR A 198 4.37 0.52 11.72
N ASN A 199 4.38 -0.74 12.17
CA ASN A 199 3.79 -1.21 13.42
C ASN A 199 2.32 -0.74 13.60
N ARG A 200 1.55 -0.78 12.51
CA ARG A 200 0.12 -0.43 12.46
C ARG A 200 -0.66 -1.52 11.75
N PHE A 201 -1.94 -1.62 12.08
CA PHE A 201 -2.86 -2.40 11.28
C PHE A 201 -3.19 -1.70 9.95
N GLU A 202 -3.23 -2.48 8.88
CA GLU A 202 -3.69 -2.10 7.55
C GLU A 202 -5.03 -2.80 7.27
N PHE A 203 -5.97 -2.07 6.66
CA PHE A 203 -7.28 -2.60 6.28
C PHE A 203 -7.28 -2.95 4.79
N ILE A 204 -7.62 -4.20 4.46
CA ILE A 204 -7.60 -4.68 3.07
C ILE A 204 -9.01 -5.15 2.68
N PRO A 205 -9.65 -4.58 1.65
CA PRO A 205 -10.99 -4.97 1.20
C PRO A 205 -11.02 -6.39 0.63
N TYR A 206 -12.17 -7.06 0.76
CA TYR A 206 -12.37 -8.41 0.24
C TYR A 206 -13.81 -8.60 -0.28
N ASP A 207 -14.01 -9.41 -1.33
CA ASP A 207 -15.33 -9.94 -1.74
C ASP A 207 -16.45 -8.89 -2.02
N TYR A 208 -16.21 -7.99 -2.99
CA TYR A 208 -17.09 -6.85 -3.34
C TYR A 208 -18.19 -7.16 -4.40
N ASP A 209 -18.70 -8.39 -4.44
CA ASP A 209 -19.77 -8.80 -5.37
C ASP A 209 -21.15 -8.20 -5.01
N ASN A 210 -21.39 -7.94 -3.72
CA ASN A 210 -22.65 -7.42 -3.19
C ASN A 210 -22.72 -5.88 -3.17
N SER A 211 -22.34 -5.26 -4.29
CA SER A 211 -22.26 -3.82 -4.51
C SER A 211 -23.21 -3.34 -5.62
N PHE A 212 -23.30 -2.03 -5.86
CA PHE A 212 -24.04 -1.41 -6.97
C PHE A 212 -25.47 -1.92 -7.17
N GLY A 213 -26.25 -1.96 -6.07
CA GLY A 213 -27.65 -2.35 -6.09
C GLY A 213 -27.93 -3.85 -6.02
N ILE A 214 -26.92 -4.66 -5.71
CA ILE A 214 -27.09 -6.06 -5.34
C ILE A 214 -27.54 -6.14 -3.88
N TRP A 215 -28.75 -6.65 -3.64
CA TRP A 215 -29.37 -6.60 -2.32
C TRP A 215 -30.38 -7.70 -2.04
N TRP A 216 -30.26 -8.31 -0.85
CA TRP A 216 -31.27 -9.19 -0.29
C TRP A 216 -32.23 -8.49 0.69
N ASP A 217 -33.37 -8.03 0.18
CA ASP A 217 -34.46 -7.44 1.00
C ASP A 217 -34.99 -8.41 2.09
N GLY A 218 -34.76 -9.72 1.93
CA GLY A 218 -35.10 -10.72 2.94
C GLY A 218 -34.22 -10.72 4.20
N ILE A 219 -33.01 -10.14 4.14
CA ILE A 219 -32.06 -10.15 5.26
C ILE A 219 -32.23 -8.88 6.13
N TYR A 220 -32.36 -7.70 5.51
CA TYR A 220 -32.64 -6.45 6.25
C TYR A 220 -33.73 -5.59 5.56
N PRO A 221 -35.01 -5.93 5.73
CA PRO A 221 -36.08 -5.32 4.93
C PRO A 221 -36.16 -3.80 5.05
N GLY A 222 -36.36 -3.11 3.92
CA GLY A 222 -36.62 -1.67 3.88
C GLY A 222 -35.38 -0.76 3.88
N ILE A 223 -34.19 -1.32 3.69
CA ILE A 223 -32.97 -0.53 3.44
C ILE A 223 -32.81 -0.28 1.95
N ASP A 224 -32.48 0.97 1.60
CA ASP A 224 -32.07 1.37 0.26
C ASP A 224 -30.62 1.89 0.30
N TRP A 225 -29.70 1.11 -0.27
CA TRP A 225 -28.27 1.42 -0.32
C TRP A 225 -27.94 2.63 -1.19
N GLY A 226 -28.76 2.91 -2.21
CA GLY A 226 -28.59 4.07 -3.08
C GLY A 226 -28.88 5.39 -2.36
N THR A 227 -29.69 5.38 -1.30
CA THR A 227 -30.09 6.59 -0.57
C THR A 227 -29.70 6.62 0.91
N ARG A 228 -29.07 5.55 1.41
CA ARG A 228 -28.59 5.44 2.79
C ARG A 228 -27.70 6.62 3.20
N ASN A 229 -27.75 6.97 4.49
CA ASN A 229 -26.97 8.07 5.02
C ASN A 229 -25.47 7.74 5.07
N VAL A 230 -24.62 8.59 4.48
CA VAL A 230 -23.17 8.36 4.36
C VAL A 230 -22.43 8.37 5.69
N LEU A 231 -22.88 9.15 6.68
CA LEU A 231 -22.26 9.22 8.02
C LEU A 231 -22.89 8.25 9.02
N ASN A 232 -24.03 7.64 8.67
CA ASN A 232 -24.71 6.64 9.47
C ASN A 232 -24.90 5.35 8.66
N TRP A 233 -23.78 4.88 8.09
CA TRP A 233 -23.75 3.70 7.25
C TRP A 233 -23.90 2.40 8.05
N GLY A 234 -23.37 2.36 9.27
CA GLY A 234 -23.32 1.17 10.10
C GLY A 234 -24.68 0.56 10.44
N HIS A 235 -24.69 -0.71 10.85
CA HIS A 235 -25.93 -1.38 11.24
C HIS A 235 -26.55 -0.69 12.48
N PRO A 236 -27.85 -0.35 12.48
CA PRO A 236 -28.45 0.51 13.52
C PRO A 236 -28.43 -0.09 14.93
N ASP A 237 -28.49 -1.42 15.04
CA ASP A 237 -28.57 -2.14 16.31
C ASP A 237 -27.34 -3.02 16.62
N GLN A 238 -26.25 -2.89 15.86
CA GLN A 238 -25.05 -3.74 16.06
C GLN A 238 -23.80 -2.87 15.98
N SER A 239 -22.94 -2.98 16.99
CA SER A 239 -21.74 -2.15 17.08
C SER A 239 -20.72 -2.46 15.99
N ARG A 240 -20.07 -1.42 15.49
CA ARG A 240 -18.88 -1.45 14.63
C ARG A 240 -17.79 -0.57 15.25
N PRO A 241 -17.05 -1.06 16.25
CA PRO A 241 -16.15 -0.23 17.05
C PRO A 241 -15.13 0.57 16.24
N LEU A 242 -14.55 -0.02 15.18
CA LEU A 242 -13.58 0.69 14.35
C LEU A 242 -14.19 1.95 13.72
N SER A 243 -15.30 1.81 12.98
CA SER A 243 -15.95 2.94 12.31
C SER A 243 -16.65 3.88 13.31
N GLU A 244 -17.25 3.36 14.37
CA GLU A 244 -17.94 4.16 15.38
C GLU A 244 -16.95 5.06 16.15
N ARG A 245 -15.79 4.52 16.53
CA ARG A 245 -14.76 5.29 17.23
C ARG A 245 -14.08 6.31 16.31
N ILE A 246 -13.71 5.92 15.08
CA ILE A 246 -13.10 6.84 14.11
C ILE A 246 -14.07 8.00 13.80
N LEU A 247 -15.33 7.71 13.45
CA LEU A 247 -16.30 8.74 13.09
C LEU A 247 -16.82 9.55 14.29
N SER A 248 -16.48 9.17 15.52
CA SER A 248 -16.75 10.00 16.71
C SER A 248 -15.78 11.19 16.84
N VAL A 249 -14.68 11.20 16.09
CA VAL A 249 -13.72 12.29 16.04
C VAL A 249 -14.03 13.18 14.84
N ASP A 250 -14.29 14.47 15.08
CA ASP A 250 -14.74 15.41 14.04
C ASP A 250 -13.77 15.48 12.85
N LYS A 251 -12.46 15.47 13.10
CA LYS A 251 -11.45 15.56 12.03
C LYS A 251 -11.53 14.38 11.04
N TYR A 252 -11.76 13.16 11.53
CA TYR A 252 -11.91 11.97 10.68
C TYR A 252 -13.26 11.93 9.97
N SER A 253 -14.32 12.39 10.63
CA SER A 253 -15.64 12.54 10.00
C SER A 253 -15.62 13.56 8.86
N ASN A 254 -14.90 14.68 9.02
CA ASN A 254 -14.69 15.67 7.96
C ASN A 254 -13.85 15.10 6.81
N ARG A 255 -12.77 14.37 7.14
CA ARG A 255 -11.91 13.70 6.15
C ARG A 255 -12.65 12.64 5.33
N LEU A 256 -13.54 11.85 5.94
CA LEU A 256 -14.40 10.93 5.19
C LEU A 256 -15.27 11.68 4.16
N GLN A 257 -15.90 12.78 4.59
CA GLN A 257 -16.75 13.57 3.70
C GLN A 257 -15.96 14.19 2.54
N PHE A 258 -14.73 14.64 2.82
CA PHE A 258 -13.79 15.10 1.81
C PHE A 258 -13.50 14.00 0.78
N TYR A 259 -13.11 12.79 1.19
CA TYR A 259 -12.83 11.69 0.25
C TYR A 259 -14.05 11.25 -0.55
N ILE A 260 -15.25 11.21 0.05
CA ILE A 260 -16.48 10.92 -0.70
C ILE A 260 -16.72 12.01 -1.75
N ASN A 261 -16.53 13.28 -1.41
CA ASN A 261 -16.69 14.39 -2.35
C ASN A 261 -15.66 14.33 -3.48
N GLU A 262 -14.39 14.10 -3.14
CA GLU A 262 -13.29 13.98 -4.09
C GLU A 262 -13.54 12.85 -5.11
N LEU A 263 -13.96 11.68 -4.64
CA LEU A 263 -14.37 10.59 -5.51
C LEU A 263 -15.54 10.97 -6.43
N ILE A 264 -16.57 11.64 -5.91
CA ILE A 264 -17.74 12.05 -6.71
C ILE A 264 -17.36 13.09 -7.78
N GLU A 265 -16.46 14.02 -7.49
CA GLU A 265 -16.00 15.03 -8.44
C GLU A 265 -14.94 14.45 -9.41
N GLY A 266 -14.21 13.42 -8.97
CA GLY A 266 -13.22 12.66 -9.72
C GLY A 266 -13.81 11.40 -10.36
N THR A 267 -13.33 10.22 -9.96
CA THR A 267 -13.55 8.97 -10.70
C THR A 267 -14.94 8.34 -10.56
N PHE A 268 -15.68 8.62 -9.49
CA PHE A 268 -17.02 8.09 -9.26
C PHE A 268 -18.13 8.91 -9.92
N ASN A 269 -17.82 9.88 -10.79
CA ASN A 269 -18.83 10.68 -11.49
C ASN A 269 -19.50 9.91 -12.66
N GLU A 270 -20.69 10.36 -13.10
CA GLU A 270 -21.44 9.67 -14.16
C GLU A 270 -20.67 9.54 -15.48
N THR A 271 -19.87 10.54 -15.85
CA THR A 271 -19.11 10.51 -17.11
C THR A 271 -18.06 9.41 -17.09
N GLU A 272 -17.22 9.39 -16.05
CA GLU A 272 -16.12 8.43 -15.92
C GLU A 272 -16.68 7.02 -15.69
N MET A 273 -17.57 6.85 -14.72
CA MET A 273 -18.14 5.54 -14.40
C MET A 273 -18.93 4.95 -15.57
N PHE A 274 -19.74 5.74 -16.29
CA PHE A 274 -20.54 5.18 -17.38
C PHE A 274 -19.67 4.82 -18.57
N SER A 275 -18.64 5.61 -18.84
CA SER A 275 -17.63 5.30 -19.87
C SER A 275 -16.94 3.97 -19.55
N GLU A 276 -16.52 3.77 -18.30
CA GLU A 276 -15.84 2.54 -17.88
C GLU A 276 -16.78 1.33 -17.90
N ILE A 277 -18.03 1.48 -17.44
CA ILE A 277 -19.06 0.44 -17.53
C ILE A 277 -19.27 0.01 -18.98
N ASP A 278 -19.42 0.96 -19.90
CA ASP A 278 -19.65 0.67 -21.31
C ASP A 278 -18.42 0.01 -21.95
N ARG A 279 -17.20 0.41 -21.54
CA ARG A 279 -15.95 -0.20 -21.97
C ARG A 279 -15.85 -1.66 -21.51
N ILE A 280 -16.05 -1.95 -20.22
CA ILE A 280 -15.99 -3.32 -19.69
C ILE A 280 -17.09 -4.16 -20.34
N LYS A 281 -18.33 -3.65 -20.44
CA LYS A 281 -19.44 -4.34 -21.10
C LYS A 281 -19.07 -4.74 -22.53
N ALA A 282 -18.50 -3.82 -23.31
CA ALA A 282 -18.09 -4.12 -24.70
C ALA A 282 -17.02 -5.23 -24.78
N LEU A 283 -16.16 -5.37 -23.77
CA LEU A 283 -15.15 -6.43 -23.70
C LEU A 283 -15.74 -7.78 -23.27
N THR A 284 -16.79 -7.79 -22.45
CA THR A 284 -17.31 -9.00 -21.82
C THR A 284 -18.61 -9.52 -22.45
N GLU A 285 -19.33 -8.71 -23.22
CA GLU A 285 -20.66 -9.03 -23.75
C GLU A 285 -20.71 -10.36 -24.52
N ASP A 286 -19.86 -10.53 -25.54
CA ASP A 286 -19.81 -11.78 -26.32
C ASP A 286 -19.57 -13.01 -25.41
N ALA A 287 -18.70 -12.87 -24.41
CA ALA A 287 -18.41 -13.93 -23.45
C ALA A 287 -19.61 -14.25 -22.55
N ALA A 288 -20.31 -13.22 -22.08
CA ALA A 288 -21.45 -13.32 -21.19
C ALA A 288 -22.70 -13.89 -21.90
N GLU A 289 -22.86 -13.60 -23.19
CA GLU A 289 -23.95 -14.17 -24.02
C GLU A 289 -23.74 -15.65 -24.32
N GLU A 290 -22.50 -16.07 -24.55
CA GLU A 290 -22.11 -17.47 -24.75
C GLU A 290 -22.17 -18.30 -23.45
N ASP A 291 -22.16 -17.65 -22.28
CA ASP A 291 -22.13 -18.31 -20.98
C ASP A 291 -23.51 -18.80 -20.54
N HIS A 292 -23.82 -20.06 -20.85
CA HIS A 292 -25.04 -20.70 -20.37
C HIS A 292 -25.01 -21.06 -18.87
N TYR A 293 -23.83 -21.16 -18.24
CA TYR A 293 -23.69 -21.54 -16.84
C TYR A 293 -24.14 -20.44 -15.89
N ARG A 294 -24.03 -19.16 -16.26
CA ARG A 294 -24.50 -18.05 -15.40
C ARG A 294 -26.01 -18.11 -15.11
N THR A 295 -26.77 -18.77 -15.98
CA THR A 295 -28.23 -18.91 -15.85
C THR A 295 -28.63 -19.95 -14.80
N LEU A 296 -27.71 -20.79 -14.35
CA LEU A 296 -28.02 -22.01 -13.59
C LEU A 296 -28.30 -21.77 -12.10
N ASP A 297 -27.79 -20.68 -11.55
CA ASP A 297 -27.86 -20.38 -10.12
C ASP A 297 -29.05 -19.46 -9.79
N TYR A 298 -29.02 -18.22 -10.28
CA TYR A 298 -30.07 -17.22 -10.01
C TYR A 298 -31.11 -17.10 -11.13
N GLY A 299 -30.94 -17.84 -12.24
CA GLY A 299 -31.89 -17.82 -13.35
C GLY A 299 -31.79 -16.61 -14.28
N TYR A 300 -30.75 -15.77 -14.14
CA TYR A 300 -30.55 -14.59 -14.98
C TYR A 300 -30.38 -14.98 -16.45
N THR A 301 -31.21 -14.42 -17.31
CA THR A 301 -31.23 -14.61 -18.76
C THR A 301 -30.27 -13.65 -19.47
N THR A 302 -30.04 -13.84 -20.78
CA THR A 302 -29.32 -12.88 -21.64
C THR A 302 -29.91 -11.48 -21.59
N GLU A 303 -31.24 -11.38 -21.54
CA GLU A 303 -31.92 -10.11 -21.38
C GLU A 303 -31.61 -9.47 -20.01
N ASP A 304 -31.59 -10.27 -18.93
CA ASP A 304 -31.23 -9.77 -17.59
C ASP A 304 -29.78 -9.23 -17.52
N TYR A 305 -28.83 -9.84 -18.23
CA TYR A 305 -27.46 -9.30 -18.33
C TYR A 305 -27.49 -7.87 -18.89
N HIS A 306 -28.13 -7.69 -20.05
CA HIS A 306 -28.22 -6.40 -20.72
C HIS A 306 -28.98 -5.36 -19.90
N ASN A 307 -30.07 -5.77 -19.27
CA ASN A 307 -30.94 -4.90 -18.50
C ASN A 307 -30.29 -4.49 -17.16
N SER A 308 -29.45 -5.35 -16.57
CA SER A 308 -28.81 -5.08 -15.27
C SER A 308 -27.90 -3.86 -15.21
N PHE A 309 -27.56 -3.27 -16.36
CA PHE A 309 -26.80 -2.02 -16.44
C PHE A 309 -27.69 -0.79 -16.26
N GLU A 310 -28.97 -0.86 -16.65
CA GLU A 310 -29.86 0.29 -16.82
C GLU A 310 -31.16 0.19 -16.00
N GLU A 311 -31.52 -0.99 -15.51
CA GLU A 311 -32.77 -1.19 -14.78
C GLU A 311 -32.67 -2.22 -13.67
N ALA A 312 -33.57 -2.07 -12.68
CA ALA A 312 -33.76 -3.04 -11.62
C ALA A 312 -34.44 -4.30 -12.19
N LEU A 313 -33.95 -5.48 -11.80
CA LEU A 313 -34.54 -6.75 -12.23
C LEU A 313 -35.52 -7.33 -11.19
N GLY A 314 -35.64 -6.65 -10.04
CA GLY A 314 -36.33 -7.20 -8.87
C GLY A 314 -35.52 -8.32 -8.22
N ASN A 315 -36.12 -9.00 -7.24
CA ASN A 315 -35.44 -10.00 -6.42
C ASN A 315 -34.19 -9.43 -5.72
N HIS A 316 -33.00 -9.90 -6.11
CA HIS A 316 -31.68 -9.58 -5.56
C HIS A 316 -31.01 -8.37 -6.22
N VAL A 317 -31.65 -7.75 -7.22
CA VAL A 317 -31.10 -6.63 -8.02
C VAL A 317 -32.07 -5.46 -7.94
N THR A 318 -31.83 -4.56 -6.99
CA THR A 318 -32.70 -3.41 -6.72
C THR A 318 -32.43 -2.22 -7.62
N TYR A 319 -31.26 -2.18 -8.26
CA TYR A 319 -30.89 -1.17 -9.24
C TYR A 319 -30.12 -1.78 -10.43
N GLY A 320 -30.26 -1.13 -11.58
CA GLY A 320 -29.22 -1.22 -12.61
C GLY A 320 -27.98 -0.42 -12.18
N ILE A 321 -26.79 -0.80 -12.65
CA ILE A 321 -25.53 -0.19 -12.20
C ILE A 321 -25.54 1.34 -12.40
N LYS A 322 -25.91 1.82 -13.59
CA LYS A 322 -25.92 3.28 -13.87
C LYS A 322 -26.97 4.03 -13.06
N PRO A 323 -28.24 3.59 -12.98
CA PRO A 323 -29.22 4.21 -12.07
C PRO A 323 -28.80 4.22 -10.60
N TYR A 324 -28.11 3.18 -10.12
CA TYR A 324 -27.57 3.14 -8.76
C TYR A 324 -26.58 4.29 -8.55
N ILE A 325 -25.58 4.42 -9.44
CA ILE A 325 -24.54 5.45 -9.36
C ILE A 325 -25.17 6.85 -9.36
N THR A 326 -26.07 7.15 -10.30
CA THR A 326 -26.82 8.41 -10.32
C THR A 326 -27.55 8.67 -9.01
N THR A 327 -28.23 7.66 -8.46
CA THR A 327 -28.98 7.81 -7.20
C THR A 327 -28.03 8.08 -6.03
N ARG A 328 -26.93 7.34 -5.95
CA ARG A 328 -25.95 7.40 -4.87
C ARG A 328 -25.19 8.72 -4.85
N ILE A 329 -24.75 9.21 -6.01
CA ILE A 329 -24.13 10.53 -6.17
C ILE A 329 -25.10 11.61 -5.67
N ASN A 330 -26.32 11.64 -6.21
CA ASN A 330 -27.33 12.63 -5.84
C ASN A 330 -27.67 12.60 -4.36
N SER A 331 -27.76 11.41 -3.77
CA SER A 331 -28.06 11.25 -2.35
C SER A 331 -26.87 11.67 -1.47
N ALA A 332 -25.65 11.24 -1.81
CA ALA A 332 -24.44 11.60 -1.06
C ALA A 332 -24.23 13.12 -1.06
N MET A 333 -24.25 13.78 -2.22
CA MET A 333 -24.04 15.24 -2.31
C MET A 333 -25.08 16.05 -1.50
N GLN A 334 -26.29 15.54 -1.29
CA GLN A 334 -27.29 16.20 -0.45
C GLN A 334 -27.02 16.06 1.05
N GLN A 335 -26.19 15.11 1.44
CA GLN A 335 -25.87 14.78 2.83
C GLN A 335 -24.51 15.33 3.27
N LEU A 336 -23.57 15.46 2.33
CA LEU A 336 -22.23 15.96 2.61
C LEU A 336 -22.27 17.42 3.09
N SER A 337 -21.47 17.72 4.10
CA SER A 337 -21.16 19.07 4.55
C SER A 337 -19.65 19.25 4.49
N VAL A 338 -19.10 19.26 3.27
CA VAL A 338 -17.65 19.32 3.04
C VAL A 338 -17.09 20.60 3.66
N SER A 339 -16.14 20.40 4.57
CA SER A 339 -15.36 21.46 5.21
C SER A 339 -13.91 21.33 4.81
N ASN A 340 -13.15 22.36 5.11
CA ASN A 340 -11.70 22.27 5.16
C ASN A 340 -11.28 21.07 6.02
N ILE A 341 -10.28 20.30 5.59
CA ILE A 341 -9.67 19.25 6.41
C ILE A 341 -8.30 19.74 6.93
N GLU A 342 -7.77 19.07 7.95
CA GLU A 342 -6.35 19.24 8.27
C GLU A 342 -5.52 18.51 7.20
N PRO A 343 -4.34 19.04 6.81
CA PRO A 343 -3.47 18.38 5.84
C PRO A 343 -3.17 16.95 6.23
N VAL A 344 -3.20 16.01 5.29
CA VAL A 344 -2.89 14.61 5.56
C VAL A 344 -1.50 14.29 5.04
N ILE A 345 -0.53 14.18 5.93
CA ILE A 345 0.85 13.81 5.59
C ILE A 345 0.96 12.29 5.46
N LYS A 346 1.45 11.83 4.31
CA LYS A 346 1.66 10.41 3.99
C LYS A 346 2.96 10.22 3.19
N ASP A 347 3.35 8.96 3.01
CA ASP A 347 4.49 8.53 2.17
C ASP A 347 5.77 9.34 2.45
N VAL A 348 6.07 9.51 3.75
CA VAL A 348 7.22 10.27 4.23
C VAL A 348 8.48 9.46 4.04
N ASN A 349 9.40 9.99 3.24
CA ASN A 349 10.71 9.42 2.99
C ASN A 349 11.79 10.43 3.41
N PHE A 350 12.92 9.91 3.89
CA PHE A 350 14.07 10.74 4.19
C PHE A 350 15.36 10.01 3.89
N GLU A 351 16.37 10.79 3.53
CA GLU A 351 17.70 10.32 3.20
C GLU A 351 18.73 11.24 3.87
N VAL A 352 19.81 10.66 4.39
CA VAL A 352 20.94 11.42 4.93
C VAL A 352 22.18 11.09 4.10
N SER A 353 22.80 12.11 3.54
CA SER A 353 24.03 11.99 2.75
C SER A 353 25.12 12.95 3.23
N THR A 354 26.37 12.68 2.88
CA THR A 354 27.50 13.56 3.22
C THR A 354 27.38 14.92 2.53
N ALA A 355 27.75 16.01 3.21
CA ALA A 355 27.81 17.34 2.61
C ALA A 355 28.94 18.21 3.19
N THR A 356 29.44 19.17 2.42
CA THR A 356 30.44 20.13 2.90
C THR A 356 29.92 20.88 4.13
N GLY A 357 30.56 20.64 5.28
CA GLY A 357 30.19 21.25 6.56
C GLY A 357 29.29 20.38 7.46
N GLY A 358 28.97 19.15 7.05
CA GLY A 358 28.27 18.15 7.85
C GLY A 358 27.49 17.15 7.00
N PHE A 359 26.18 17.07 7.19
CA PHE A 359 25.32 16.08 6.53
C PHE A 359 24.11 16.75 5.92
N ARG A 360 23.68 16.30 4.75
CA ARG A 360 22.44 16.72 4.12
C ARG A 360 21.33 15.76 4.53
N LEU A 361 20.34 16.27 5.24
CA LEU A 361 19.05 15.59 5.41
C LEU A 361 18.13 16.05 4.27
N SER A 362 17.71 15.12 3.43
CA SER A 362 16.68 15.30 2.40
C SER A 362 15.39 14.63 2.86
N VAL A 363 14.27 15.34 2.78
CA VAL A 363 12.96 14.81 3.18
C VAL A 363 11.99 15.03 2.03
N SER A 364 11.18 14.01 1.75
CA SER A 364 10.00 14.11 0.91
C SER A 364 8.77 13.55 1.61
N ALA A 365 7.60 14.06 1.22
CA ALA A 365 6.32 13.59 1.72
C ALA A 365 5.25 13.86 0.68
N GLU A 366 4.19 13.06 0.71
CA GLU A 366 2.96 13.37 0.02
C GLU A 366 1.95 13.98 0.99
N VAL A 367 1.25 15.02 0.56
CA VAL A 367 0.23 15.67 1.39
C VAL A 367 -1.06 15.80 0.61
N VAL A 368 -2.16 15.34 1.22
CA VAL A 368 -3.52 15.53 0.72
C VAL A 368 -4.18 16.67 1.47
N ASP A 369 -4.62 17.67 0.72
CA ASP A 369 -5.36 18.82 1.23
C ASP A 369 -6.13 19.52 0.08
N GLU A 370 -7.23 20.20 0.36
CA GLU A 370 -7.89 21.08 -0.61
C GLU A 370 -7.02 22.25 -1.09
N ASP A 371 -6.11 22.72 -0.23
CA ASP A 371 -5.22 23.85 -0.47
C ASP A 371 -3.75 23.42 -0.59
N VAL A 372 -2.82 24.37 -0.73
CA VAL A 372 -1.38 24.09 -0.75
C VAL A 372 -0.84 24.38 0.66
N PRO A 373 -0.69 23.37 1.54
CA PRO A 373 -0.14 23.60 2.86
C PRO A 373 1.34 24.00 2.79
N GLU A 374 1.77 24.77 3.78
CA GLU A 374 3.18 24.99 4.11
C GLU A 374 3.65 23.85 5.00
N ILE A 375 4.81 23.25 4.68
CA ILE A 375 5.37 22.15 5.45
C ILE A 375 6.71 22.55 6.01
N GLU A 376 6.87 22.45 7.32
CA GLU A 376 8.12 22.74 8.02
C GLU A 376 8.61 21.48 8.75
N VAL A 377 9.88 21.14 8.54
CA VAL A 377 10.59 20.06 9.23
C VAL A 377 11.42 20.66 10.35
N PHE A 378 11.27 20.12 11.56
CA PHE A 378 11.95 20.56 12.78
C PHE A 378 12.91 19.48 13.28
N ILE A 379 14.14 19.87 13.61
CA ILE A 379 15.19 18.99 14.12
C ILE A 379 15.27 19.17 15.65
N GLU A 380 15.00 18.13 16.43
CA GLU A 380 14.84 18.23 17.89
C GLU A 380 16.11 18.64 18.64
N GLU A 381 17.27 18.17 18.19
CA GLU A 381 18.55 18.40 18.84
C GLU A 381 19.13 19.78 18.52
N SER A 382 18.41 20.61 17.76
CA SER A 382 18.83 21.96 17.36
C SER A 382 17.65 22.94 17.31
N ASP A 383 17.94 24.22 17.06
CA ASP A 383 16.90 25.21 16.73
C ASP A 383 16.71 25.32 15.19
N GLN A 384 17.17 24.33 14.42
CA GLN A 384 17.09 24.36 12.95
C GLN A 384 15.76 23.78 12.46
N SER A 385 15.23 24.42 11.40
CA SER A 385 14.10 23.94 10.63
C SER A 385 14.29 24.27 9.15
N PHE A 386 13.54 23.59 8.27
CA PHE A 386 13.48 23.92 6.86
C PHE A 386 12.11 23.61 6.26
N THR A 387 11.75 24.34 5.21
CA THR A 387 10.46 24.19 4.52
C THR A 387 10.59 23.19 3.37
N LEU A 388 9.57 22.35 3.18
CA LEU A 388 9.43 21.55 1.97
C LEU A 388 8.69 22.33 0.89
N SER A 389 9.18 22.28 -0.34
CA SER A 389 8.55 22.92 -1.48
C SER A 389 7.61 21.97 -2.20
N ALA A 390 6.41 22.44 -2.54
CA ALA A 390 5.47 21.66 -3.33
C ALA A 390 5.99 21.43 -4.75
N GLY A 391 5.86 20.19 -5.23
CA GLY A 391 6.00 19.84 -6.63
C GLY A 391 4.85 20.39 -7.49
N THR A 392 4.91 20.16 -8.79
CA THR A 392 3.85 20.57 -9.71
C THR A 392 2.76 19.50 -9.77
N SER A 393 1.59 19.75 -9.17
CA SER A 393 0.38 18.95 -9.38
C SER A 393 -0.89 19.81 -9.38
N SER A 394 -1.93 19.36 -10.09
CA SER A 394 -3.28 19.92 -10.09
C SER A 394 -4.29 19.12 -9.26
N SER A 395 -3.84 18.10 -8.51
CA SER A 395 -4.65 17.32 -7.58
C SER A 395 -4.59 17.88 -6.15
N SER A 396 -5.55 17.44 -5.32
CA SER A 396 -5.55 17.51 -3.85
C SER A 396 -4.27 16.91 -3.24
N LEU A 397 -3.79 15.82 -3.83
CA LEU A 397 -2.52 15.18 -3.51
C LEU A 397 -1.34 15.95 -4.13
N LYS A 398 -0.34 16.31 -3.33
CA LYS A 398 0.89 16.97 -3.77
C LYS A 398 2.11 16.32 -3.12
N THR A 399 3.18 16.14 -3.89
CA THR A 399 4.48 15.74 -3.37
C THR A 399 5.26 16.99 -2.94
N TYR A 400 5.91 16.92 -1.79
CA TYR A 400 6.75 17.96 -1.22
C TYR A 400 8.15 17.41 -1.01
N SER A 401 9.17 18.25 -1.23
CA SER A 401 10.54 17.88 -0.91
C SER A 401 11.39 19.08 -0.51
N GLY A 402 12.44 18.82 0.26
CA GLY A 402 13.36 19.83 0.76
C GLY A 402 14.57 19.20 1.41
N SER A 403 15.58 20.02 1.70
CA SER A 403 16.78 19.54 2.39
C SER A 403 17.43 20.61 3.25
N ILE A 404 18.13 20.20 4.30
CA ILE A 404 18.97 21.06 5.15
C ILE A 404 20.36 20.44 5.34
N ILE A 405 21.38 21.27 5.52
CA ILE A 405 22.70 20.83 5.97
C ILE A 405 22.76 20.97 7.49
N LEU A 406 22.97 19.84 8.18
CA LEU A 406 23.15 19.72 9.61
C LEU A 406 24.65 19.69 9.95
N ASP A 407 25.02 20.25 11.09
CA ASP A 407 26.42 20.29 11.56
C ASP A 407 26.97 18.88 11.79
N GLU A 408 28.25 18.64 11.47
CA GLU A 408 28.90 17.35 11.66
C GLU A 408 28.89 16.83 13.11
N ASN A 409 28.72 17.73 14.08
CA ASN A 409 28.68 17.42 15.50
C ASN A 409 27.27 17.17 16.03
N ILE A 410 26.23 17.20 15.18
CA ILE A 410 24.85 17.00 15.62
C ILE A 410 24.65 15.65 16.30
N GLY A 411 25.38 14.62 15.86
CA GLY A 411 25.22 13.28 16.40
C GLY A 411 23.88 12.67 16.00
N ASP A 412 23.41 11.70 16.79
CA ASP A 412 22.07 11.13 16.60
C ASP A 412 21.06 12.27 16.67
N PHE A 413 20.15 12.30 15.71
CA PHE A 413 19.14 13.34 15.68
C PHE A 413 17.77 12.76 15.39
N SER A 414 16.76 13.49 15.82
CA SER A 414 15.37 13.17 15.60
C SER A 414 14.65 14.38 15.01
N PHE A 415 13.64 14.13 14.21
CA PHE A 415 12.90 15.18 13.54
C PHE A 415 11.42 14.84 13.40
N TYR A 416 10.64 15.88 13.19
CA TYR A 416 9.23 15.77 12.87
C TYR A 416 8.85 16.87 11.88
N MET A 417 7.68 16.74 11.28
CA MET A 417 7.16 17.75 10.35
C MET A 417 5.78 18.23 10.77
N MET A 418 5.51 19.49 10.46
CA MET A 418 4.20 20.12 10.59
C MET A 418 3.75 20.55 9.21
N ALA A 419 2.52 20.23 8.84
CA ALA A 419 1.84 20.82 7.69
C ALA A 419 0.75 21.75 8.21
N GLU A 420 0.69 22.98 7.68
CA GLU A 420 -0.35 23.97 8.01
C GLU A 420 -0.96 24.52 6.73
N ASP A 421 -2.30 24.53 6.66
CA ASP A 421 -3.06 25.08 5.53
C ASP A 421 -3.29 26.60 5.64
N GLU A 422 -3.95 27.19 4.63
CA GLU A 422 -4.24 28.64 4.62
C GLU A 422 -5.25 29.08 5.70
N GLN A 423 -5.98 28.13 6.30
CA GLN A 423 -6.99 28.31 7.33
C GLN A 423 -6.46 28.02 8.74
N ALA A 424 -5.15 27.73 8.85
CA ALA A 424 -4.44 27.38 10.07
C ALA A 424 -4.92 26.08 10.75
N LEU A 425 -5.49 25.14 10.00
CA LEU A 425 -5.51 23.74 10.45
C LEU A 425 -4.13 23.16 10.17
N SER A 426 -3.69 22.31 11.10
CA SER A 426 -2.37 21.70 11.00
C SER A 426 -2.38 20.26 11.44
N SER A 427 -1.47 19.50 10.85
CA SER A 427 -1.15 18.14 11.23
C SER A 427 0.34 17.98 11.47
N ARG A 428 0.70 16.93 12.21
CA ARG A 428 2.07 16.57 12.52
C ARG A 428 2.37 15.18 12.00
N TYR A 429 3.59 14.96 11.53
CA TYR A 429 4.11 13.62 11.32
C TYR A 429 5.45 13.41 12.06
N PRO A 430 5.57 12.35 12.87
CA PRO A 430 4.50 11.45 13.32
C PRO A 430 3.39 12.18 14.08
N ASN A 431 2.14 11.71 14.03
CA ASN A 431 1.01 12.42 14.66
C ASN A 431 1.14 12.49 16.20
N ASN A 432 1.65 11.44 16.83
CA ASN A 432 1.93 11.43 18.26
C ASN A 432 3.14 12.33 18.59
N SER A 433 2.90 13.40 19.34
CA SER A 433 3.92 14.38 19.74
C SER A 433 5.11 13.80 20.50
N ASP A 434 4.97 12.60 21.08
CA ASP A 434 6.02 11.92 21.81
C ASP A 434 6.88 11.00 20.90
N ARG A 435 6.57 10.97 19.59
CA ARG A 435 7.28 10.19 18.55
C ARG A 435 7.96 11.12 17.55
N PHE A 436 9.09 10.65 17.04
CA PHE A 436 9.94 11.33 16.06
C PHE A 436 10.48 10.32 15.04
N LEU A 437 10.85 10.83 13.87
CA LEU A 437 11.70 10.12 12.93
C LEU A 437 13.13 10.25 13.45
N ASN A 438 13.82 9.12 13.63
CA ASN A 438 15.15 9.12 14.23
C ASN A 438 16.17 8.75 13.17
N TYR A 439 17.32 9.41 13.23
CA TYR A 439 18.52 9.05 12.53
C TYR A 439 19.61 8.79 13.57
N GLU A 440 20.12 7.57 13.60
CA GLU A 440 21.25 7.22 14.44
C GLU A 440 22.54 7.51 13.68
N PHE A 441 23.29 8.45 14.22
CA PHE A 441 24.53 8.95 13.67
C PHE A 441 25.70 8.19 14.25
N LEU A 442 26.33 7.37 13.42
CA LEU A 442 27.65 6.87 13.75
C LEU A 442 28.74 7.91 13.54
N ALA A 443 28.95 8.73 14.57
CA ALA A 443 30.14 9.55 14.64
C ALA A 443 31.40 8.66 14.71
N SER A 444 32.30 8.86 13.74
CA SER A 444 33.75 8.57 13.78
C SER A 444 34.30 7.23 13.28
N LYS A 445 33.48 6.37 12.67
CA LYS A 445 34.00 5.25 11.85
C LYS A 445 33.54 5.37 10.41
N ASN A 446 34.45 5.97 9.65
CA ASN A 446 34.77 5.64 8.26
C ASN A 446 34.20 6.55 7.18
N SER A 447 35.15 7.10 6.42
CA SER A 447 34.98 8.15 5.42
C SER A 447 34.80 7.58 4.02
N LEU A 448 34.39 6.32 3.89
CA LEU A 448 34.31 5.67 2.60
C LEU A 448 33.08 6.19 1.84
N LEU A 449 33.23 6.43 0.54
CA LEU A 449 32.20 7.05 -0.28
C LEU A 449 31.87 6.16 -1.47
N ILE A 450 30.59 6.11 -1.84
CA ILE A 450 30.21 5.70 -3.19
C ILE A 450 30.62 6.87 -4.09
N ASN A 451 31.53 6.60 -5.04
CA ASN A 451 32.18 7.65 -5.83
C ASN A 451 31.57 7.76 -7.22
N GLU A 452 31.33 6.63 -7.87
CA GLU A 452 30.81 6.54 -9.23
C GLU A 452 30.16 5.17 -9.41
N PHE A 453 29.14 5.07 -10.26
CA PHE A 453 28.59 3.80 -10.70
C PHE A 453 28.05 3.93 -12.11
N LEU A 454 27.86 2.80 -12.78
CA LEU A 454 27.29 2.75 -14.11
C LEU A 454 26.29 1.61 -14.18
N THR A 455 25.12 1.90 -14.73
CA THR A 455 24.09 0.94 -15.08
C THR A 455 24.05 0.77 -16.60
N ASP A 456 23.70 -0.43 -17.06
CA ASP A 456 23.64 -0.81 -18.47
C ASP A 456 24.98 -0.59 -19.21
N ASN A 457 26.01 -1.28 -18.72
CA ASN A 457 27.35 -1.27 -19.32
C ASN A 457 27.38 -2.14 -20.59
N GLU A 458 27.61 -1.54 -21.75
CA GLU A 458 27.61 -2.25 -23.05
C GLU A 458 28.96 -2.14 -23.76
N THR A 459 29.70 -1.04 -23.52
CA THR A 459 30.97 -0.76 -24.20
C THR A 459 32.08 -0.23 -23.29
N GLY A 460 31.81 -0.08 -21.99
CA GLY A 460 32.72 0.49 -21.00
C GLY A 460 33.85 -0.44 -20.55
N ILE A 461 34.01 -0.58 -19.23
CA ILE A 461 35.01 -1.49 -18.66
C ILE A 461 34.48 -2.92 -18.65
N GLN A 462 35.37 -3.89 -18.76
CA GLN A 462 35.03 -5.30 -18.71
C GLN A 462 35.51 -5.91 -17.39
N ASP A 463 34.78 -6.92 -16.92
CA ASP A 463 35.17 -7.76 -15.79
C ASP A 463 36.30 -8.75 -16.12
N GLU A 464 36.66 -9.62 -15.17
CA GLU A 464 37.62 -10.70 -15.37
C GLU A 464 37.21 -11.78 -16.39
N SER A 465 35.92 -11.85 -16.73
CA SER A 465 35.31 -12.78 -17.69
C SER A 465 35.18 -12.20 -19.09
N ASP A 466 35.65 -10.97 -19.32
CA ASP A 466 35.48 -10.17 -20.54
C ASP A 466 34.00 -9.78 -20.81
N SER A 467 33.14 -9.75 -19.79
CA SER A 467 31.74 -9.29 -19.84
C SER A 467 31.63 -7.80 -19.50
N PHE A 468 30.57 -7.15 -19.97
CA PHE A 468 30.26 -5.76 -19.62
C PHE A 468 29.11 -5.80 -18.62
N GLU A 469 29.45 -5.63 -17.34
CA GLU A 469 28.49 -5.66 -16.24
C GLU A 469 28.39 -4.27 -15.61
N ASP A 470 27.28 -4.03 -14.90
CA ASP A 470 27.12 -2.84 -14.07
C ASP A 470 28.19 -2.82 -12.98
N TRP A 471 28.56 -1.64 -12.53
CA TRP A 471 29.62 -1.52 -11.53
C TRP A 471 29.45 -0.31 -10.63
N VAL A 472 30.01 -0.45 -9.44
CA VAL A 472 30.09 0.56 -8.40
C VAL A 472 31.56 0.79 -8.03
N GLU A 473 31.99 2.04 -7.97
CA GLU A 473 33.29 2.47 -7.47
C GLU A 473 33.15 3.08 -6.07
N LEU A 474 33.92 2.55 -5.13
CA LEU A 474 34.10 3.16 -3.81
C LEU A 474 35.42 3.93 -3.74
N TYR A 475 35.40 5.06 -3.03
CA TYR A 475 36.58 5.90 -2.79
C TYR A 475 36.87 6.06 -1.30
N ASN A 476 38.15 5.88 -0.92
CA ASN A 476 38.65 6.15 0.42
C ASN A 476 39.41 7.49 0.47
N PRO A 477 38.78 8.60 0.90
CA PRO A 477 39.42 9.92 1.01
C PRO A 477 40.38 10.04 2.20
N THR A 478 40.51 9.02 3.05
CA THR A 478 41.30 9.13 4.29
C THR A 478 42.79 8.97 4.08
N GLU A 479 43.56 9.33 5.11
CA GLU A 479 45.01 9.08 5.16
C GLU A 479 45.37 7.64 5.55
N ASN A 480 44.39 6.77 5.84
CA ASN A 480 44.61 5.39 6.27
C ASN A 480 43.92 4.39 5.35
N SER A 481 44.37 3.13 5.36
CA SER A 481 43.62 2.06 4.70
C SER A 481 42.35 1.77 5.49
N ILE A 482 41.23 1.55 4.80
CA ILE A 482 39.95 1.12 5.38
C ILE A 482 39.76 -0.36 5.07
N SER A 483 39.48 -1.18 6.10
CA SER A 483 39.08 -2.59 5.93
C SER A 483 37.59 -2.66 5.63
N LEU A 484 37.18 -3.52 4.70
CA LEU A 484 35.77 -3.67 4.32
C LEU A 484 35.09 -4.87 5.00
N SER A 485 35.78 -5.59 5.88
CA SER A 485 35.30 -6.85 6.48
C SER A 485 33.98 -6.76 7.25
N ASP A 486 33.55 -5.56 7.64
CA ASP A 486 32.30 -5.28 8.34
C ASP A 486 31.37 -4.36 7.52
N TYR A 487 31.59 -4.26 6.21
CA TYR A 487 30.79 -3.45 5.30
C TYR A 487 29.84 -4.28 4.46
N PHE A 488 28.77 -3.63 4.01
CA PHE A 488 27.75 -4.19 3.13
C PHE A 488 27.39 -3.19 2.03
N LEU A 489 27.05 -3.70 0.86
CA LEU A 489 26.49 -2.93 -0.26
C LEU A 489 25.07 -3.45 -0.53
N THR A 490 24.16 -2.55 -0.84
CA THR A 490 22.76 -2.89 -1.15
C THR A 490 22.17 -1.92 -2.17
N ASP A 491 21.31 -2.44 -3.03
CA ASP A 491 20.36 -1.72 -3.89
C ASP A 491 18.98 -1.54 -3.22
N ASP A 492 18.80 -2.06 -2.00
CA ASP A 492 17.55 -2.01 -1.24
C ASP A 492 17.79 -1.54 0.20
N PHE A 493 17.32 -0.34 0.54
CA PHE A 493 17.47 0.21 1.89
C PHE A 493 16.73 -0.57 2.97
N TYR A 494 15.76 -1.41 2.62
CA TYR A 494 15.07 -2.29 3.56
C TYR A 494 15.87 -3.57 3.88
N ASP A 495 16.85 -3.93 3.03
CA ASP A 495 17.81 -5.00 3.29
C ASP A 495 19.26 -4.47 3.23
N PRO A 496 19.78 -3.87 4.31
CA PRO A 496 21.16 -3.40 4.38
C PRO A 496 22.20 -4.53 4.36
N THR A 497 21.76 -5.80 4.34
CA THR A 497 22.63 -6.97 4.45
C THR A 497 22.82 -7.73 3.14
N LYS A 498 22.19 -7.26 2.05
CA LYS A 498 22.18 -7.92 0.73
C LYS A 498 23.53 -8.50 0.35
N TRP A 499 24.56 -7.66 0.23
CA TRP A 499 25.91 -8.13 -0.11
C TRP A 499 26.96 -7.70 0.90
N ALA A 500 27.61 -8.67 1.55
CA ALA A 500 28.71 -8.43 2.47
C ALA A 500 30.04 -8.35 1.69
N PHE A 501 30.85 -7.33 1.97
CA PHE A 501 32.16 -7.23 1.34
C PHE A 501 33.07 -8.39 1.76
N PRO A 502 33.90 -8.93 0.85
CA PRO A 502 34.93 -9.89 1.20
C PRO A 502 35.98 -9.25 2.12
N ASP A 503 36.86 -10.07 2.70
CA ASP A 503 38.00 -9.59 3.50
C ASP A 503 39.02 -8.86 2.61
N THR A 504 38.75 -7.58 2.36
CA THR A 504 39.54 -6.67 1.53
C THR A 504 39.70 -5.31 2.19
N SER A 505 40.51 -4.44 1.59
CA SER A 505 40.75 -3.10 2.09
C SER A 505 41.03 -2.11 0.97
N ILE A 506 40.57 -0.88 1.14
CA ILE A 506 40.86 0.24 0.23
C ILE A 506 41.99 1.07 0.82
N PRO A 507 43.14 1.23 0.14
CA PRO A 507 44.25 2.07 0.60
C PRO A 507 43.82 3.53 0.80
N ALA A 508 44.61 4.29 1.56
CA ALA A 508 44.46 5.73 1.69
C ALA A 508 44.46 6.43 0.32
N GLY A 509 43.43 7.22 0.02
CA GLY A 509 43.24 7.88 -1.28
C GLY A 509 43.02 6.91 -2.44
N GLY A 510 42.64 5.66 -2.17
CA GLY A 510 42.44 4.62 -3.17
C GLY A 510 40.97 4.39 -3.52
N HIS A 511 40.77 3.59 -4.56
CA HIS A 511 39.46 3.23 -5.10
C HIS A 511 39.32 1.71 -5.16
N LEU A 512 38.07 1.22 -5.16
CA LEU A 512 37.72 -0.18 -5.38
C LEU A 512 36.52 -0.24 -6.31
N LEU A 513 36.62 -1.07 -7.35
CA LEU A 513 35.52 -1.35 -8.26
C LEU A 513 34.85 -2.67 -7.87
N ILE A 514 33.53 -2.69 -7.89
CA ILE A 514 32.65 -3.82 -7.58
C ILE A 514 31.69 -4.01 -8.75
N TRP A 515 31.49 -5.24 -9.20
CA TRP A 515 30.53 -5.60 -10.25
C TRP A 515 29.16 -5.88 -9.62
N ALA A 516 28.13 -5.21 -10.11
CA ALA A 516 26.76 -5.34 -9.64
C ALA A 516 25.94 -6.14 -10.65
N ASP A 517 26.10 -7.46 -10.67
CA ASP A 517 25.66 -8.34 -11.76
C ASP A 517 24.79 -9.52 -11.31
N ASN A 518 24.54 -9.64 -10.01
CA ASN A 518 23.84 -10.78 -9.42
C ASN A 518 24.52 -12.14 -9.69
N ASP A 519 25.86 -12.17 -9.76
CA ASP A 519 26.64 -13.39 -9.98
C ASP A 519 27.89 -13.52 -9.09
N GLU A 520 27.69 -13.80 -7.80
CA GLU A 520 28.78 -14.06 -6.86
C GLU A 520 29.69 -15.27 -7.23
N GLU A 521 29.30 -16.11 -8.22
CA GLU A 521 30.14 -17.22 -8.66
C GLU A 521 31.33 -16.77 -9.53
N GLU A 522 31.25 -15.58 -10.12
CA GLU A 522 32.27 -14.99 -11.01
C GLU A 522 33.50 -14.49 -10.24
N GLY A 523 33.31 -13.91 -9.05
CA GLY A 523 34.42 -13.39 -8.26
C GLY A 523 34.03 -12.81 -6.91
N LEU A 524 35.04 -12.48 -6.09
CA LEU A 524 34.82 -11.94 -4.73
C LEU A 524 34.23 -10.52 -4.72
N LEU A 525 34.27 -9.82 -5.85
CA LEU A 525 33.78 -8.45 -5.99
C LEU A 525 32.58 -8.37 -6.95
N HIS A 526 31.88 -9.49 -7.12
CA HIS A 526 30.59 -9.57 -7.80
C HIS A 526 29.50 -9.67 -6.75
N THR A 527 28.48 -8.82 -6.85
CA THR A 527 27.39 -8.78 -5.88
C THR A 527 26.30 -9.81 -6.19
N ASN A 528 25.38 -10.02 -5.25
CA ASN A 528 24.18 -10.83 -5.43
C ASN A 528 22.96 -10.00 -5.88
N PHE A 529 23.20 -8.84 -6.49
CA PHE A 529 22.18 -7.97 -7.05
C PHE A 529 22.70 -7.27 -8.30
N GLY A 530 21.80 -6.83 -9.17
CA GLY A 530 22.13 -5.97 -10.31
C GLY A 530 21.63 -4.55 -10.07
N LEU A 531 21.99 -3.60 -10.93
CA LEU A 531 21.41 -2.25 -10.87
C LEU A 531 20.31 -2.03 -11.93
N ASP A 532 19.22 -1.36 -11.57
CA ASP A 532 18.14 -1.00 -12.50
C ASP A 532 18.42 0.35 -13.17
N ASN A 533 18.58 0.32 -14.50
CA ASN A 533 18.73 1.49 -15.36
C ASN A 533 17.62 2.53 -15.14
N GLU A 534 16.37 2.12 -14.89
CA GLU A 534 15.22 3.03 -14.72
C GLU A 534 15.24 3.79 -13.37
N GLY A 535 16.10 3.39 -12.44
CA GLY A 535 16.36 4.06 -11.17
C GLY A 535 15.92 3.28 -9.94
N GLU A 536 16.74 3.37 -8.89
CA GLU A 536 16.60 2.66 -7.61
C GLU A 536 17.48 3.33 -6.53
N GLN A 537 17.79 2.60 -5.46
CA GLN A 537 18.68 3.04 -4.40
C GLN A 537 20.05 2.34 -4.48
N LEU A 538 21.08 2.98 -3.93
CA LEU A 538 22.39 2.37 -3.70
C LEU A 538 22.92 2.82 -2.34
N GLY A 539 23.22 1.86 -1.46
CA GLY A 539 23.61 2.10 -0.08
C GLY A 539 24.84 1.31 0.33
N LEU A 540 25.75 1.99 1.02
CA LEU A 540 26.93 1.43 1.67
C LEU A 540 26.70 1.46 3.19
N TYR A 541 26.75 0.29 3.82
CA TYR A 541 26.49 0.12 5.25
C TYR A 541 27.71 -0.45 5.97
N PHE A 542 27.80 -0.18 7.27
CA PHE A 542 28.79 -0.73 8.20
C PHE A 542 28.09 -1.41 9.36
N GLN A 543 28.60 -2.55 9.81
CA GLN A 543 28.06 -3.30 10.94
C GLN A 543 28.96 -3.18 12.18
N GLU A 544 28.37 -2.80 13.32
CA GLU A 544 29.03 -2.86 14.63
C GLU A 544 28.05 -3.36 15.70
N ASP A 545 28.50 -4.27 16.56
CA ASP A 545 27.69 -4.83 17.66
C ASP A 545 26.30 -5.38 17.26
N ALA A 546 26.20 -5.90 16.03
CA ALA A 546 24.98 -6.42 15.39
C ALA A 546 23.96 -5.36 14.94
N GLU A 547 24.33 -4.09 14.95
CA GLU A 547 23.58 -2.98 14.37
C GLU A 547 24.23 -2.55 13.05
N PHE A 548 23.42 -2.04 12.11
CA PHE A 548 23.84 -1.58 10.78
C PHE A 548 23.68 -0.09 10.67
N PHE A 549 24.62 0.55 9.99
CA PHE A 549 24.71 1.99 9.94
C PHE A 549 25.06 2.46 8.54
N VAL A 550 24.36 3.48 8.05
CA VAL A 550 24.60 4.07 6.73
C VAL A 550 25.96 4.77 6.73
N VAL A 551 26.81 4.42 5.78
CA VAL A 551 28.12 5.06 5.54
C VAL A 551 27.97 6.12 4.44
N ASP A 552 27.40 5.74 3.31
CA ASP A 552 27.06 6.61 2.19
C ASP A 552 25.89 5.98 1.43
N SER A 553 25.02 6.80 0.87
CA SER A 553 23.87 6.31 0.14
C SER A 553 23.38 7.36 -0.84
N LEU A 554 22.70 6.91 -1.89
CA LEU A 554 21.92 7.77 -2.76
C LEU A 554 20.74 7.01 -3.36
N SER A 555 19.73 7.76 -3.80
CA SER A 555 18.73 7.28 -4.75
C SER A 555 18.97 7.92 -6.12
N PHE A 556 18.81 7.16 -7.20
CA PHE A 556 18.98 7.66 -8.57
C PHE A 556 17.76 7.32 -9.44
N GLY A 557 17.56 8.10 -10.50
CA GLY A 557 16.52 7.86 -11.49
C GLY A 557 17.10 7.29 -12.78
N ALA A 558 16.28 7.21 -13.83
CA ALA A 558 16.69 6.69 -15.13
C ALA A 558 18.02 7.27 -15.64
N LEU A 559 18.97 6.38 -15.94
CA LEU A 559 20.28 6.71 -16.51
C LEU A 559 20.32 6.37 -18.02
N ALA A 560 21.40 6.75 -18.69
CA ALA A 560 21.60 6.41 -20.10
C ALA A 560 22.68 5.35 -20.20
N ASP A 561 22.50 4.40 -21.10
CA ASP A 561 23.44 3.31 -21.35
C ASP A 561 24.86 3.86 -21.58
N ASP A 562 25.87 3.17 -21.03
CA ASP A 562 27.28 3.56 -21.09
C ASP A 562 27.62 4.95 -20.50
N ILE A 563 26.74 5.56 -19.70
CA ILE A 563 26.99 6.82 -18.99
C ILE A 563 26.97 6.59 -17.49
N SER A 564 28.12 6.71 -16.84
CA SER A 564 28.23 6.62 -15.39
C SER A 564 27.59 7.81 -14.70
N TYR A 565 27.08 7.59 -13.49
CA TYR A 565 26.69 8.63 -12.56
C TYR A 565 27.70 8.66 -11.41
N GLY A 566 28.33 9.81 -11.20
CA GLY A 566 29.42 9.91 -10.24
C GLY A 566 29.58 11.29 -9.64
N ARG A 567 30.33 11.34 -8.55
CA ARG A 567 30.77 12.59 -7.94
C ARG A 567 31.66 13.34 -8.93
N LYS A 568 31.43 14.64 -9.08
CA LYS A 568 32.11 15.52 -10.04
C LYS A 568 33.63 15.49 -9.95
N THR A 569 34.14 15.30 -8.74
CA THR A 569 35.51 14.93 -8.43
C THR A 569 35.51 13.89 -7.31
N ASP A 570 36.62 13.19 -7.07
CA ASP A 570 36.71 12.16 -6.02
C ASP A 570 36.25 12.71 -4.66
N GLY A 571 35.14 12.16 -4.15
CA GLY A 571 34.51 12.57 -2.90
C GLY A 571 33.84 13.95 -2.92
N ASP A 572 33.50 14.50 -4.09
CA ASP A 572 32.72 15.75 -4.24
C ASP A 572 31.26 15.54 -3.82
N ASP A 573 30.58 16.59 -3.37
CA ASP A 573 29.16 16.53 -3.02
C ASP A 573 28.24 16.64 -4.25
N GLU A 574 28.76 17.18 -5.37
CA GLU A 574 28.00 17.34 -6.61
C GLU A 574 28.07 16.07 -7.46
N TRP A 575 26.93 15.44 -7.73
CA TRP A 575 26.81 14.30 -8.65
C TRP A 575 26.52 14.76 -10.08
N VAL A 576 27.14 14.10 -11.06
CA VAL A 576 27.04 14.39 -12.49
C VAL A 576 27.03 13.11 -13.32
N THR A 577 26.42 13.19 -14.49
CA THR A 577 26.53 12.22 -15.60
C THR A 577 27.51 12.71 -16.65
#